data_AF-X1M4Z8-F1
#
_entry.id   AF-X1M4Z8-F1
#
_cell.length_a   1.000
_cell.length_b   1.000
_cell.length_c   1.000
_cell.angle_alpha   90.00
_cell.angle_beta   90.00
_cell.angle_gamma   90.00
#
_symmetry.space_group_name_H-M   'P 1'
#
loop_
_entity.id
_entity.type
_entity.pdbx_description
1 polymer ?
#
loop_
_entity_poly.entity_id
_entity_poly.type
_entity_poly.pdbx_seq_one_letter_code
_entity_poly.pdbx_strand_id
1 'polypeptide(L)' 'NGTRVFVFPSLYEGFGFPPLEAMTCGAPVIASKASSLPEIVADAAILINPYDVSELAAAR' A
#
# COMPACT_ATOMS: atom_id res chain seq x y z
N ASN A 1 -7.28 20.08 -2.28
CA ASN A 1 -6.52 19.11 -3.10
C ASN A 1 -5.76 18.17 -2.18
N GLY A 2 -5.98 16.86 -2.31
CA GLY A 2 -5.33 15.83 -1.51
C GLY A 2 -6.00 14.48 -1.77
N THR A 3 -5.22 13.40 -1.70
CA THR A 3 -5.74 12.02 -1.82
C THR A 3 -6.36 11.58 -0.51
N ARG A 4 -7.53 10.92 -0.58
CA ARG A 4 -8.15 10.31 0.61
C ARG A 4 -7.49 9.00 1.01
N VAL A 5 -7.10 8.20 0.02
CA VAL A 5 -6.35 6.95 0.19
C VAL A 5 -5.59 6.64 -1.10
N PHE A 6 -4.35 6.20 -0.98
CA PHE A 6 -3.54 5.68 -2.08
C PHE A 6 -3.51 4.15 -1.98
N VAL A 7 -3.94 3.46 -3.04
CA VAL A 7 -4.06 2.01 -3.05
C VAL A 7 -3.07 1.43 -4.06
N PHE A 8 -2.19 0.54 -3.60
CA PHE A 8 -1.10 -0.03 -4.40
C PHE A 8 -1.06 -1.57 -4.27
N PRO A 9 -1.99 -2.29 -4.94
CA PRO A 9 -2.10 -3.74 -4.83
C PRO A 9 -1.14 -4.47 -5.80
N SER A 10 0.14 -4.08 -5.82
CA SER A 10 1.13 -4.71 -6.70
C SER A 10 1.44 -6.16 -6.29
N LEU A 11 1.59 -7.06 -7.26
CA LEU A 11 2.00 -8.45 -7.01
C LEU A 11 3.52 -8.59 -6.79
N TYR A 12 4.29 -7.64 -7.31
CA TYR A 12 5.74 -7.62 -7.21
C TYR A 12 6.25 -6.18 -7.29
N GLU A 13 7.12 -5.80 -6.36
CA GLU A 13 7.82 -4.52 -6.43
C GLU A 13 9.22 -4.64 -5.81
N GLY A 14 10.23 -4.08 -6.47
CA GLY A 14 11.60 -4.02 -6.00
C GLY A 14 11.83 -3.09 -4.81
N PHE A 15 11.39 -1.83 -4.86
CA PHE A 15 11.78 -0.83 -3.85
C PHE A 15 10.61 -0.15 -3.13
N GLY A 16 9.44 -0.05 -3.75
CA GLY A 16 8.26 0.56 -3.13
C GLY A 16 8.29 2.09 -3.14
N PHE A 17 8.87 2.72 -4.17
CA PHE A 17 8.81 4.18 -4.32
C PHE A 17 7.38 4.74 -4.32
N PRO A 18 6.40 4.17 -5.04
CA PRO A 18 5.06 4.74 -5.09
C PRO A 18 4.38 4.91 -3.71
N PRO A 19 4.35 3.88 -2.82
CA PRO A 19 3.81 4.08 -1.48
C PRO A 19 4.64 5.03 -0.61
N LEU A 20 5.98 5.06 -0.74
CA LEU A 20 6.83 6.01 0.00
C LEU A 20 6.54 7.48 -0.39
N GLU A 21 6.38 7.75 -1.68
CA GLU A 21 6.02 9.09 -2.17
C GLU A 21 4.63 9.51 -1.67
N ALA A 22 3.67 8.59 -1.68
CA ALA A 22 2.33 8.83 -1.14
C ALA A 22 2.37 9.13 0.37
N MET A 23 3.13 8.36 1.14
CA MET A 23 3.35 8.59 2.58
C MET A 23 4.02 9.95 2.84
N THR A 24 5.01 10.32 2.03
CA THR A 24 5.68 11.63 2.13
C THR A 24 4.73 12.79 1.85
N CYS A 25 3.75 12.58 0.96
CA CYS A 25 2.66 13.52 0.70
C CYS A 25 1.59 13.54 1.81
N GLY A 26 1.72 12.71 2.86
CA GLY A 26 0.76 12.58 3.95
C GLY A 26 -0.51 11.80 3.58
N ALA A 27 -0.51 11.05 2.47
CA ALA A 27 -1.64 10.24 2.06
C ALA A 27 -1.66 8.91 2.85
N PRO A 28 -2.83 8.48 3.36
CA PRO A 28 -3.00 7.12 3.86
C PRO A 28 -2.73 6.10 2.74
N VAL A 29 -2.03 5.01 3.06
CA VAL A 29 -1.63 3.98 2.08
C VAL A 29 -2.25 2.63 2.42
N ILE A 30 -2.77 1.98 1.39
CA ILE A 30 -3.07 0.54 1.36
C ILE A 30 -2.11 -0.08 0.34
N ALA A 31 -1.33 -1.08 0.75
CA ALA A 31 -0.34 -1.72 -0.11
C ALA A 31 -0.42 -3.25 -0.01
N SER A 32 0.13 -3.96 -0.99
CA SER A 32 0.18 -5.42 -0.93
C SER A 32 1.12 -5.93 0.13
N LYS A 33 0.75 -7.04 0.76
CA LYS A 33 1.63 -7.90 1.54
C LYS A 33 2.48 -8.81 0.63
N ALA A 34 3.18 -8.21 -0.33
CA ALA A 34 3.96 -8.95 -1.31
C ALA A 34 5.29 -8.24 -1.61
N SER A 35 6.31 -9.04 -1.94
CA SER A 35 7.64 -8.56 -2.30
C SER A 35 8.23 -7.63 -1.23
N SER A 36 8.89 -6.53 -1.60
CA SER A 36 9.52 -5.58 -0.68
C SER A 36 8.55 -4.65 0.07
N LEU A 37 7.26 -4.66 -0.29
CA LEU A 37 6.32 -3.65 0.21
C LEU A 37 6.12 -3.68 1.73
N PRO A 38 5.97 -4.84 2.41
CA PRO A 38 5.83 -4.90 3.86
C PRO A 38 7.01 -4.27 4.61
N GLU A 39 8.23 -4.48 4.14
CA GLU A 39 9.44 -3.93 4.76
C GLU A 39 9.54 -2.42 4.58
N ILE A 40 9.05 -1.90 3.45
CA ILE A 40 9.15 -0.50 3.08
C ILE A 40 8.10 0.37 3.78
N VAL A 41 6.86 -0.12 3.86
CA VAL A 41 5.76 0.63 4.48
C VAL A 41 5.59 0.34 5.97
N ALA A 42 6.13 -0.79 6.44
CA ALA A 42 6.05 -1.26 7.82
C ALA A 42 4.61 -1.10 8.39
N ASP A 43 4.48 -0.48 9.56
CA ASP A 43 3.20 -0.27 10.24
C ASP A 43 2.45 1.01 9.80
N ALA A 44 2.98 1.74 8.80
CA ALA A 44 2.41 3.01 8.35
C ALA A 44 1.37 2.84 7.23
N ALA A 45 1.18 1.64 6.70
CA ALA A 45 0.18 1.31 5.70
C ALA A 45 -0.66 0.10 6.10
N ILE A 46 -1.85 -0.01 5.54
CA ILE A 46 -2.65 -1.23 5.62
C ILE A 46 -2.12 -2.21 4.58
N LEU A 47 -1.69 -3.39 5.03
CA LEU A 47 -1.21 -4.46 4.16
C LEU A 47 -2.34 -5.43 3.84
N ILE A 48 -2.59 -5.66 2.54
CA ILE A 48 -3.59 -6.61 2.03
C ILE A 48 -2.96 -7.73 1.24
N ASN A 49 -3.54 -8.92 1.25
CA ASN A 49 -3.19 -9.98 0.31
C ASN A 49 -3.66 -9.58 -1.10
N PRO A 50 -2.75 -9.37 -2.07
CA PRO A 50 -3.17 -8.87 -3.39
C PRO A 50 -3.90 -9.91 -4.25
N TYR A 51 -3.93 -11.19 -3.82
CA TYR A 51 -4.73 -12.23 -4.45
C TYR A 51 -6.13 -12.37 -3.84
N ASP A 52 -6.42 -11.68 -2.73
CA ASP A 52 -7.74 -11.67 -2.10
C ASP A 52 -8.43 -10.31 -2.30
N VAL A 53 -9.33 -10.26 -3.28
CA VAL A 53 -10.13 -9.07 -3.59
C VAL A 53 -11.00 -8.65 -2.39
N SER A 54 -11.36 -9.58 -1.52
CA SER A 54 -12.19 -9.30 -0.34
C SER A 54 -11.43 -8.48 0.69
N GLU A 55 -10.14 -8.76 0.89
CA GLU A 55 -9.28 -7.96 1.78
C GLU A 55 -9.15 -6.53 1.27
N LEU A 56 -8.93 -6.36 -0.04
CA LEU A 56 -8.86 -5.04 -0.65
C LEU A 56 -10.19 -4.27 -0.52
N ALA A 57 -11.33 -4.94 -0.71
CA ALA A 57 -12.65 -4.34 -0.58
C ALA A 57 -13.00 -3.93 0.85
N ALA A 58 -12.46 -4.64 1.85
CA ALA A 58 -12.71 -4.38 3.27
C ALA A 58 -11.74 -3.37 3.91
N ALA A 59 -10.64 -3.03 3.23
CA ALA A 59 -9.63 -2.10 3.72
C ALA A 59 -10.19 -0.67 3.81
N ARG A 60 -10.02 -0.04 4.99
CA ARG A 60 -10.60 1.26 5.32
C ARG A 60 -9.71 2.07 6.26
#